data_AF-A0A959CLM7-F1
#
_entry.id   AF-A0A959CLM7-F1
#
_cell.length_a   1.000
_cell.length_b   1.000
_cell.length_c   1.000
_cell.angle_alpha   90.00
_cell.angle_beta   90.00
_cell.angle_gamma   90.00
#
_symmetry.space_group_name_H-M   'P 1'
#
loop_
_entity.id
_entity.type
_entity.pdbx_description
1 polymer ?
#
loop_
_entity_poly.entity_id
_entity_poly.type
_entity_poly.pdbx_seq_one_letter_code
_entity_poly.pdbx_strand_id
1 'polypeptide(L)'
;HVRPMEQQLVVFSLKKRAHSKDKFRKIPITSRIIEAYANYRRRAKGMDWNDPEAYLFPPSGQSGQAHLSRKSVYRRIMKYTNNTVNPHMLRHYYATRMANNGEDIRVVQQLLGHSSQRVTERYLHVDEQQLRRAVQGMERERNLLRRVWQKLSRPQPVLVFPAKRGMTNFHVGRKEELERLHGLCEKEVNVLLLGPQGIGKSHLLDNYHRARIIRMDDFRSPKKTLAGLLLTLFDDDKDEIFRLLLEVEQREQLERIATKESIKRLCELAIDSTQPKEFTLVFDDLTDVTKYGVRILEMLKNHFHIIAAARRIKIEHATFLSNFERIELQPLSRPETLEMASRLAQPFMERIEDFEAFLNWVWENTQGIPLFVVELVERLGKEPIVSLEVLQEVRHTASKSEIDFSIPLIVAFSSLMALRYMGSELGHHSGAFRLLGGLALIVAIFSRRIFQALKRRFV
;
A
#
# COMPACT_ATOMS: atom_id res chain seq x y z
N HIS A 1 -3.84 44.94 -9.73
CA HIS A 1 -5.15 45.61 -9.56
C HIS A 1 -6.27 44.63 -9.22
N VAL A 2 -7.08 44.94 -8.21
CA VAL A 2 -8.37 44.27 -7.99
C VAL A 2 -9.45 45.04 -8.72
N ARG A 3 -10.31 44.36 -9.46
CA ARG A 3 -11.51 44.87 -10.13
C ARG A 3 -12.73 44.31 -9.41
N PRO A 4 -13.27 45.02 -8.39
CA PRO A 4 -14.32 44.48 -7.53
C PRO A 4 -15.61 44.15 -8.27
N MET A 5 -16.01 45.00 -9.22
CA MET A 5 -17.23 44.82 -10.03
C MET A 5 -17.15 43.61 -10.98
N GLU A 6 -15.95 43.26 -11.44
CA GLU A 6 -15.71 42.09 -12.29
C GLU A 6 -15.33 40.84 -11.47
N GLN A 7 -15.27 40.94 -10.14
CA GLN A 7 -14.77 39.89 -9.24
C GLN A 7 -13.42 39.28 -9.68
N GLN A 8 -12.51 40.13 -10.13
CA GLN A 8 -11.25 39.70 -10.72
C GLN A 8 -10.05 40.43 -10.12
N LEU A 9 -8.95 39.70 -9.97
CA LEU A 9 -7.64 40.21 -9.63
C LEU A 9 -6.73 40.07 -10.87
N VAL A 10 -6.19 41.18 -11.34
CA VAL A 10 -5.21 41.22 -12.43
C VAL A 10 -3.83 41.51 -11.84
N VAL A 11 -2.89 40.57 -12.03
CA VAL A 11 -1.52 40.66 -11.50
C VAL A 11 -0.49 40.43 -12.59
N PHE A 12 0.61 41.16 -12.50
CA PHE A 12 1.79 40.92 -13.33
C PHE A 12 2.52 39.65 -12.88
N SER A 13 2.93 38.80 -13.83
CA SER A 13 3.64 37.56 -13.53
C SER A 13 5.15 37.80 -13.39
N LEU A 14 5.71 37.59 -12.20
CA LEU A 14 7.15 37.69 -11.94
C LEU A 14 8.00 36.52 -12.48
N LYS A 15 7.42 35.64 -13.31
CA LYS A 15 8.08 34.42 -13.79
C LYS A 15 8.93 34.74 -15.04
N LYS A 16 10.16 35.21 -14.85
CA LYS A 16 11.12 35.45 -15.94
C LYS A 16 11.48 34.12 -16.63
N ARG A 17 11.05 33.93 -17.88
CA ARG A 17 11.67 32.99 -18.82
C ARG A 17 12.46 33.83 -19.82
N ALA A 18 13.64 33.36 -20.25
CA ALA A 18 14.60 34.10 -21.08
C ALA A 18 14.03 34.78 -22.34
N HIS A 19 12.83 34.38 -22.81
CA HIS A 19 12.15 34.96 -23.97
C HIS A 19 10.64 35.22 -23.78
N SER A 20 10.15 35.38 -22.55
CA SER A 20 8.71 35.60 -22.30
C SER A 20 8.36 37.09 -22.29
N LYS A 21 7.48 37.52 -23.21
CA LYS A 21 6.74 38.80 -23.09
C LYS A 21 6.10 38.92 -21.70
N ASP A 22 5.93 40.15 -21.25
CA ASP A 22 5.20 40.52 -20.04
C ASP A 22 3.81 39.88 -20.03
N LYS A 23 3.55 38.99 -19.06
CA LYS A 23 2.29 38.24 -18.95
C LYS A 23 1.50 38.70 -17.74
N PHE A 24 0.36 39.33 -18.00
CA PHE A 24 -0.66 39.57 -17.00
C PHE A 24 -1.50 38.32 -16.77
N ARG A 25 -1.80 38.03 -15.50
CA ARG A 25 -2.69 36.94 -15.10
C ARG A 25 -3.96 37.53 -14.51
N LYS A 26 -5.10 37.15 -15.10
CA LYS A 26 -6.43 37.42 -14.54
C LYS A 26 -6.82 36.23 -13.64
N ILE A 27 -7.24 36.53 -12.41
CA ILE A 27 -7.58 35.53 -11.39
C ILE A 27 -8.98 35.90 -10.86
N PRO A 28 -10.01 35.07 -11.09
CA PRO A 28 -11.32 35.32 -10.48
C PRO A 28 -11.22 35.12 -8.97
N ILE A 29 -11.91 35.97 -8.21
CA ILE A 29 -11.87 36.03 -6.75
C ILE A 29 -13.29 36.17 -6.21
N THR A 30 -13.55 35.61 -5.02
CA THR A 30 -14.87 35.70 -4.39
C THR A 30 -15.04 37.01 -3.63
N SER A 31 -16.29 37.40 -3.33
CA SER A 31 -16.60 38.58 -2.50
C SER A 31 -15.87 38.56 -1.15
N ARG A 32 -15.75 37.38 -0.54
CA ARG A 32 -14.98 37.19 0.71
C ARG A 32 -13.49 37.56 0.56
N ILE A 33 -12.87 37.27 -0.58
CA ILE A 33 -11.47 37.64 -0.84
C ILE A 33 -11.35 39.15 -1.08
N ILE A 34 -12.33 39.76 -1.74
CA ILE A 34 -12.40 41.22 -1.95
C ILE A 34 -12.47 41.94 -0.59
N GLU A 35 -13.33 41.48 0.31
CA GLU A 35 -13.44 42.02 1.68
C GLU A 35 -12.14 41.85 2.47
N ALA A 36 -11.54 40.66 2.43
CA ALA A 36 -10.26 40.39 3.09
C ALA A 36 -9.15 41.31 2.56
N TYR A 37 -9.11 41.55 1.26
CA TYR A 37 -8.17 42.46 0.63
C TYR A 37 -8.43 43.93 1.03
N ALA A 38 -9.68 44.36 1.08
CA ALA A 38 -10.04 45.71 1.55
C ALA A 38 -9.63 45.94 3.01
N ASN A 39 -9.81 44.92 3.87
CA ASN A 39 -9.33 44.94 5.25
C ASN A 39 -7.80 44.99 5.35
N TYR A 40 -7.10 44.28 4.46
CA TYR A 40 -5.65 44.31 4.37
C TYR A 40 -5.13 45.71 3.99
N ARG A 41 -5.68 46.34 2.94
CA ARG A 41 -5.31 47.71 2.51
C ARG A 41 -5.46 48.72 3.64
N ARG A 42 -6.55 48.64 4.42
CA ARG A 42 -6.79 49.55 5.56
C ARG A 42 -5.74 49.41 6.66
N ARG A 43 -5.15 48.23 6.84
CA ARG A 43 -4.15 47.96 7.89
C ARG A 43 -2.72 48.24 7.44
N ALA A 44 -2.45 48.14 6.14
CA ALA A 44 -1.13 48.35 5.59
C ALA A 44 -0.89 49.85 5.35
N LYS A 45 -0.11 50.47 6.25
CA LYS A 45 0.25 51.90 6.23
C LYS A 45 1.46 52.16 5.32
N GLY A 46 1.52 53.36 4.72
CA GLY A 46 2.71 53.83 3.98
C GLY A 46 2.82 53.37 2.52
N MET A 47 1.71 52.96 1.90
CA MET A 47 1.66 52.59 0.49
C MET A 47 0.63 53.45 -0.25
N ASP A 48 1.01 53.99 -1.40
CA ASP A 48 0.04 54.55 -2.34
C ASP A 48 -0.64 53.40 -3.09
N TRP A 49 -1.86 53.10 -2.69
CA TRP A 49 -2.63 52.01 -3.29
C TRP A 49 -3.30 52.40 -4.61
N ASN A 50 -3.17 53.66 -5.03
CA ASN A 50 -3.66 54.13 -6.32
C ASN A 50 -2.57 54.05 -7.40
N ASP A 51 -1.31 53.81 -7.02
CA ASP A 51 -0.22 53.53 -7.96
C ASP A 51 -0.46 52.19 -8.69
N PRO A 52 -0.54 52.20 -10.04
CA PRO A 52 -0.69 50.99 -10.83
C PRO A 52 0.43 49.97 -10.71
N GLU A 53 1.63 50.42 -10.40
CA GLU A 53 2.83 49.58 -10.25
C GLU A 53 3.00 49.06 -8.82
N ALA A 54 2.09 49.40 -7.90
CA ALA A 54 2.15 48.93 -6.52
C ALA A 54 1.97 47.41 -6.42
N TYR A 55 2.90 46.76 -5.72
CA TYR A 55 2.80 45.34 -5.42
C TYR A 55 1.61 45.04 -4.50
N LEU A 56 0.86 43.99 -4.84
CA LEU A 56 -0.27 43.53 -4.03
C LEU A 56 0.13 43.16 -2.59
N PHE A 57 1.38 42.71 -2.41
CA PHE A 57 1.98 42.36 -1.12
C PHE A 57 3.37 43.01 -1.02
N PRO A 58 3.49 44.23 -0.48
CA PRO A 58 4.77 44.87 -0.19
C PRO A 58 5.67 44.06 0.75
N PRO A 59 6.97 44.39 0.80
CA PRO A 59 7.88 43.82 1.78
C PRO A 59 7.42 44.11 3.21
N SER A 60 7.83 43.25 4.14
CA SER A 60 7.64 43.49 5.57
C SER A 60 8.95 43.93 6.20
N GLY A 61 9.06 45.21 6.59
CA GLY A 61 10.24 45.79 7.23
C GLY A 61 11.31 46.28 6.25
N GLN A 62 12.52 46.58 6.76
CA GLN A 62 13.68 47.07 5.99
C GLN A 62 14.35 45.98 5.11
N SER A 63 13.56 45.12 4.45
CA SER A 63 14.13 44.28 3.40
C SER A 63 14.32 45.11 2.15
N GLY A 64 15.53 45.17 1.59
CA GLY A 64 15.83 45.81 0.29
C GLY A 64 15.17 45.13 -0.93
N GLN A 65 14.02 44.48 -0.74
CA GLN A 65 13.23 43.81 -1.77
C GLN A 65 11.94 44.59 -1.98
N ALA A 66 11.53 44.81 -3.23
CA ALA A 66 10.35 45.59 -3.58
C ALA A 66 9.01 44.89 -3.26
N HIS A 67 9.01 43.59 -2.95
CA HIS A 67 7.80 42.82 -2.67
C HIS A 67 8.03 41.65 -1.71
N LEU A 68 6.95 41.07 -1.20
CA LEU A 68 7.00 39.89 -0.34
C LEU A 68 7.60 38.69 -1.11
N SER A 69 8.69 38.12 -0.59
CA SER A 69 9.33 36.95 -1.22
C SER A 69 8.53 35.66 -1.02
N ARG A 70 8.69 34.69 -1.94
CA ARG A 70 8.12 33.34 -1.79
C ARG A 70 8.56 32.67 -0.47
N LYS A 71 9.82 32.85 -0.07
CA LYS A 71 10.36 32.32 1.20
C LYS A 71 9.68 32.96 2.41
N SER A 72 9.32 34.24 2.33
CA SER A 72 8.61 34.97 3.39
C SER A 72 7.16 34.51 3.52
N VAL A 73 6.47 34.28 2.39
CA VAL A 73 5.11 33.70 2.37
C VAL A 73 5.11 32.31 3.00
N TYR A 74 6.05 31.45 2.61
CA TYR A 74 6.20 30.11 3.17
C TYR A 74 6.40 30.16 4.69
N ARG A 75 7.37 30.95 5.16
CA ARG A 75 7.66 31.09 6.60
C ARG A 75 6.47 31.64 7.39
N ARG A 76 5.72 32.61 6.85
CA ARG A 76 4.52 33.16 7.50
C ARG A 76 3.43 32.10 7.62
N ILE A 77 3.14 31.35 6.56
CA ILE A 77 2.13 30.29 6.59
C ILE A 77 2.52 29.24 7.63
N MET A 78 3.75 28.72 7.57
CA MET A 78 4.25 27.76 8.55
C MET A 78 4.16 28.29 9.99
N LYS A 79 4.51 29.56 10.22
CA LYS A 79 4.40 30.19 11.55
C LYS A 79 2.95 30.25 12.06
N TYR A 80 2.00 30.71 11.26
CA TYR A 80 0.61 30.86 11.69
C TYR A 80 -0.11 29.51 11.86
N THR A 81 0.41 28.45 11.26
CA THR A 81 -0.15 27.11 11.37
C THR A 81 0.69 26.18 12.24
N ASN A 82 1.63 26.69 13.04
CA ASN A 82 2.53 25.86 13.87
C ASN A 82 3.19 24.70 13.09
N ASN A 83 3.70 25.01 11.89
CA ASN A 83 4.33 24.07 10.94
C ASN A 83 3.43 22.94 10.42
N THR A 84 2.11 23.00 10.62
CA THR A 84 1.18 21.95 10.15
C THR A 84 0.76 22.08 8.68
N VAL A 85 0.76 23.30 8.13
CA VAL A 85 0.30 23.56 6.76
C VAL A 85 1.37 24.31 5.98
N ASN A 86 1.66 23.83 4.78
CA ASN A 86 2.54 24.51 3.84
C ASN A 86 1.77 25.06 2.60
N PRO A 87 2.37 25.96 1.80
CA PRO A 87 1.69 26.56 0.64
C PRO A 87 1.25 25.56 -0.44
N HIS A 88 1.91 24.41 -0.55
CA HIS A 88 1.53 23.37 -1.51
C HIS A 88 0.29 22.60 -1.03
N MET A 89 0.15 22.37 0.28
CA MET A 89 -1.05 21.78 0.88
C MET A 89 -2.28 22.66 0.67
N LEU A 90 -2.16 23.98 0.85
CA LEU A 90 -3.27 24.91 0.58
C LEU A 90 -3.70 24.88 -0.89
N ARG A 91 -2.73 24.81 -1.81
CA ARG A 91 -2.99 24.68 -3.24
C ARG A 91 -3.69 23.37 -3.56
N HIS A 92 -3.26 22.27 -2.95
CA HIS A 92 -3.85 20.95 -3.14
C HIS A 92 -5.27 20.90 -2.57
N TYR A 93 -5.49 21.42 -1.36
CA TYR A 93 -6.79 21.52 -0.73
C TYR A 93 -7.80 22.30 -1.58
N TYR A 94 -7.39 23.45 -2.15
CA TYR A 94 -8.24 24.22 -3.07
C TYR A 94 -8.63 23.41 -4.30
N ALA A 95 -7.66 22.74 -4.93
CA ALA A 95 -7.88 21.95 -6.13
C ALA A 95 -8.80 20.74 -5.88
N THR A 96 -8.55 19.99 -4.80
CA THR A 96 -9.38 18.86 -4.38
C THR A 96 -10.79 19.30 -4.03
N ARG A 97 -10.96 20.42 -3.33
CA ARG A 97 -12.29 20.95 -2.98
C ARG A 97 -13.10 21.39 -4.20
N MET A 98 -12.46 22.02 -5.20
CA MET A 98 -13.15 22.39 -6.44
C MET A 98 -13.52 21.15 -7.27
N ALA A 99 -12.61 20.18 -7.39
CA ALA A 99 -12.88 18.92 -8.09
C ALA A 99 -14.01 18.11 -7.43
N ASN A 100 -14.02 18.00 -6.10
CA ASN A 100 -15.06 17.31 -5.35
C ASN A 100 -16.45 17.97 -5.47
N ASN A 101 -16.49 19.27 -5.77
CA ASN A 101 -17.73 19.99 -6.04
C ASN A 101 -18.21 19.83 -7.50
N GLY A 102 -17.55 19.00 -8.30
CA GLY A 102 -17.94 18.68 -9.69
C GLY A 102 -17.42 19.67 -10.74
N GLU A 103 -16.51 20.58 -10.39
CA GLU A 103 -15.96 21.56 -11.34
C GLU A 103 -15.02 20.91 -12.36
N ASP A 104 -15.10 21.37 -13.62
CA ASP A 104 -14.24 20.86 -14.70
C ASP A 104 -12.75 21.06 -14.33
N ILE A 105 -12.00 19.97 -14.36
CA ILE A 105 -10.57 19.94 -14.05
C ILE A 105 -9.76 20.91 -14.91
N ARG A 106 -10.18 21.20 -16.15
CA ARG A 106 -9.54 22.18 -17.03
C ARG A 106 -9.69 23.60 -16.48
N VAL A 107 -10.84 23.92 -15.91
CA VAL A 107 -11.10 25.20 -15.22
C VAL A 107 -10.24 25.29 -13.95
N VAL A 108 -10.21 24.23 -13.13
CA VAL A 108 -9.36 24.17 -11.93
C VAL A 108 -7.88 24.35 -12.27
N GLN A 109 -7.39 23.76 -13.37
CA GLN A 109 -6.01 23.92 -13.83
C GLN A 109 -5.65 25.34 -14.25
N GLN A 110 -6.54 26.01 -14.97
CA GLN A 110 -6.36 27.41 -15.35
C GLN A 110 -6.33 28.32 -14.10
N LEU A 111 -7.19 28.05 -13.12
CA LEU A 111 -7.22 28.75 -11.83
C LEU A 111 -5.95 28.52 -10.99
N LEU A 112 -5.30 27.36 -11.11
CA LEU A 112 -4.03 27.07 -10.43
C LEU A 112 -2.80 27.65 -11.15
N GLY A 113 -2.90 27.88 -12.47
CA GLY A 113 -1.91 28.56 -13.30
C GLY A 113 -0.80 27.66 -13.82
N HIS A 114 -1.12 26.39 -14.08
CA HIS A 114 -0.17 25.42 -14.63
C HIS A 114 -0.16 25.50 -16.17
N SER A 115 1.01 25.76 -16.76
CA SER A 115 1.18 25.86 -18.22
C SER A 115 1.76 24.59 -18.87
N SER A 116 1.75 23.45 -18.17
CA SER A 116 2.28 22.17 -18.68
C SER A 116 1.43 21.00 -18.21
N GLN A 117 1.08 20.12 -19.15
CA GLN A 117 0.06 19.08 -19.09
C GLN A 117 0.47 17.82 -18.28
N ARG A 118 1.17 17.99 -17.14
CA ARG A 118 1.76 16.87 -16.37
C ARG A 118 1.34 16.77 -14.89
N VAL A 119 0.21 17.37 -14.49
CA VAL A 119 -0.29 17.26 -13.10
C VAL A 119 -1.82 17.06 -13.02
N THR A 120 -2.44 16.49 -14.05
CA THR A 120 -3.90 16.29 -14.09
C THR A 120 -4.38 15.01 -13.40
N GLU A 121 -3.52 14.00 -13.29
CA GLU A 121 -3.91 12.67 -12.77
C GLU A 121 -4.15 12.66 -11.26
N ARG A 122 -3.62 13.64 -10.52
CA ARG A 122 -3.71 13.68 -9.05
C ARG A 122 -5.00 14.35 -8.51
N TYR A 123 -5.99 14.60 -9.35
CA TYR A 123 -7.21 15.34 -8.96
C TYR A 123 -8.53 14.66 -9.36
N LEU A 124 -8.47 13.44 -9.89
CA LEU A 124 -9.65 12.57 -9.98
C LEU A 124 -9.85 11.87 -8.63
N HIS A 125 -10.38 12.60 -7.65
CA HIS A 125 -11.15 11.96 -6.59
C HIS A 125 -12.61 12.08 -6.97
N VAL A 126 -13.03 11.19 -7.86
CA VAL A 126 -14.45 10.89 -8.00
C VAL A 126 -14.83 10.08 -6.76
N ASP A 127 -15.95 10.43 -6.13
CA ASP A 127 -16.49 9.69 -5.00
C ASP A 127 -16.64 8.20 -5.37
N GLU A 128 -16.00 7.34 -4.59
CA GLU A 128 -15.89 5.91 -4.88
C GLU A 128 -17.27 5.24 -4.90
N GLN A 129 -18.23 5.77 -4.13
CA GLN A 129 -19.62 5.31 -4.14
C GLN A 129 -20.37 5.69 -5.42
N GLN A 130 -20.17 6.91 -5.96
CA GLN A 130 -20.76 7.32 -7.24
C GLN A 130 -20.16 6.59 -8.45
N LEU A 131 -18.84 6.36 -8.46
CA LEU A 131 -18.20 5.52 -9.49
C LEU A 131 -18.71 4.08 -9.46
N ARG A 132 -18.79 3.48 -8.27
CA ARG A 132 -19.31 2.11 -8.13
C ARG A 132 -20.76 2.01 -8.58
N ARG A 133 -21.62 2.97 -8.23
CA ARG A 133 -23.03 3.00 -8.70
C ARG A 133 -23.16 3.20 -10.21
N ALA A 134 -22.35 4.08 -10.80
CA ALA A 134 -22.36 4.31 -12.25
C ALA A 134 -21.91 3.05 -13.03
N VAL A 135 -20.87 2.35 -12.56
CA VAL A 135 -20.38 1.11 -13.17
C VAL A 135 -21.34 -0.07 -12.94
N GLN A 136 -21.89 -0.22 -11.74
CA GLN A 136 -22.90 -1.25 -11.44
C GLN A 136 -24.20 -1.04 -12.21
N GLY A 137 -24.56 0.23 -12.52
CA GLY A 137 -25.67 0.56 -13.41
C GLY A 137 -25.45 0.12 -14.85
N MET A 138 -24.20 0.14 -15.34
CA MET A 138 -23.84 -0.34 -16.69
C MET A 138 -23.87 -1.87 -16.84
N GLU A 139 -23.73 -2.63 -15.75
CA GLU A 139 -23.79 -4.11 -15.79
C GLU A 139 -25.22 -4.66 -15.83
N ARG A 140 -26.24 -3.85 -15.48
CA ARG A 140 -27.65 -4.31 -15.43
C ARG A 140 -28.33 -4.39 -16.80
N GLU A 141 -27.76 -3.77 -17.82
CA GLU A 141 -28.21 -3.92 -19.21
C GLU A 141 -27.03 -4.35 -20.07
N ARG A 142 -26.94 -5.65 -20.43
CA ARG A 142 -26.46 -6.13 -21.75
C ARG A 142 -26.22 -7.65 -21.84
N ASN A 143 -27.27 -8.32 -22.30
CA ASN A 143 -27.36 -9.26 -23.44
C ASN A 143 -26.35 -10.42 -23.61
N LEU A 144 -26.94 -11.62 -23.72
CA LEU A 144 -26.42 -12.91 -24.22
C LEU A 144 -25.40 -12.83 -25.38
N LEU A 145 -25.49 -11.81 -26.23
CA LEU A 145 -24.63 -11.61 -27.42
C LEU A 145 -23.14 -11.39 -27.09
N ARG A 146 -22.81 -10.90 -25.88
CA ARG A 146 -21.41 -10.65 -25.47
C ARG A 146 -20.63 -11.94 -25.18
N ARG A 147 -21.29 -13.00 -24.68
CA ARG A 147 -20.65 -14.30 -24.42
C ARG A 147 -20.16 -14.97 -25.70
N VAL A 148 -20.88 -14.75 -26.80
CA VAL A 148 -20.51 -15.25 -28.15
C VAL A 148 -19.35 -14.43 -28.70
N TRP A 149 -19.39 -13.10 -28.59
CA TRP A 149 -18.32 -12.22 -29.07
C TRP A 149 -17.01 -12.31 -28.27
N GLN A 150 -17.05 -12.56 -26.96
CA GLN A 150 -15.84 -12.78 -26.13
C GLN A 150 -15.11 -14.08 -26.46
N LYS A 151 -15.82 -15.13 -26.91
CA LYS A 151 -15.18 -16.35 -27.42
C LYS A 151 -14.44 -16.16 -28.74
N LEU A 152 -14.83 -15.14 -29.52
CA LEU A 152 -14.29 -14.83 -30.85
C LEU A 152 -13.28 -13.67 -30.87
N SER A 153 -13.19 -12.89 -29.79
CA SER A 153 -12.30 -11.72 -29.70
C SER A 153 -10.93 -12.10 -29.13
N ARG A 154 -9.85 -11.56 -29.71
CA ARG A 154 -8.49 -11.70 -29.15
C ARG A 154 -8.42 -11.04 -27.76
N PRO A 155 -7.76 -11.64 -26.76
CA PRO A 155 -7.59 -11.03 -25.44
C PRO A 155 -6.89 -9.68 -25.62
N GLN A 156 -7.47 -8.62 -25.03
CA GLN A 156 -6.81 -7.33 -25.00
C GLN A 156 -5.65 -7.37 -23.99
N PRO A 157 -4.53 -6.67 -24.27
CA PRO A 157 -3.41 -6.63 -23.33
C PRO A 157 -3.87 -6.04 -22.00
N VAL A 158 -3.55 -6.73 -20.91
CA VAL A 158 -3.85 -6.27 -19.55
C VAL A 158 -3.06 -4.98 -19.31
N LEU A 159 -3.78 -3.85 -19.24
CA LEU A 159 -3.20 -2.56 -18.83
C LEU A 159 -2.85 -2.65 -17.34
N VAL A 160 -1.56 -2.81 -17.05
CA VAL A 160 -1.06 -2.85 -15.67
C VAL A 160 -1.08 -1.43 -15.10
N PHE A 161 -2.01 -1.16 -14.17
CA PHE A 161 -2.07 0.11 -13.47
C PHE A 161 -1.00 0.19 -12.38
N PRO A 162 -0.48 1.39 -12.03
CA PRO A 162 0.42 1.53 -10.89
C PRO A 162 -0.34 1.22 -9.60
N ALA A 163 0.20 0.30 -8.80
CA ALA A 163 -0.39 -0.09 -7.52
C ALA A 163 -0.58 1.14 -6.61
N LYS A 164 -1.82 1.37 -6.15
CA LYS A 164 -2.13 2.40 -5.13
C LYS A 164 -1.66 1.99 -3.72
N ARG A 165 -1.33 0.72 -3.54
CA ARG A 165 -0.81 0.08 -2.31
C ARG A 165 0.35 -0.82 -2.70
N GLY A 166 1.41 -0.85 -1.90
CA GLY A 166 2.62 -1.62 -2.17
C GLY A 166 3.88 -0.83 -1.87
N MET A 167 5.04 -1.49 -1.95
CA MET A 167 6.35 -0.85 -1.68
C MET A 167 6.76 0.15 -2.76
N THR A 168 6.14 0.08 -3.95
CA THR A 168 6.45 0.94 -5.09
C THR A 168 5.17 1.47 -5.74
N ASN A 169 5.23 2.68 -6.27
CA ASN A 169 4.11 3.32 -6.98
C ASN A 169 4.10 2.97 -8.49
N PHE A 170 4.82 1.93 -8.89
CA PHE A 170 4.95 1.53 -10.28
C PHE A 170 5.06 0.00 -10.39
N HIS A 171 4.78 -0.54 -11.57
CA HIS A 171 4.92 -1.97 -11.84
C HIS A 171 6.05 -2.19 -12.84
N VAL A 172 6.80 -3.29 -12.66
CA VAL A 172 7.86 -3.72 -13.57
C VAL A 172 7.72 -5.22 -13.81
N GLY A 173 7.78 -5.60 -15.08
CA GLY A 173 7.76 -6.99 -15.51
C GLY A 173 6.40 -7.68 -15.39
N ARG A 174 6.44 -9.01 -15.22
CA ARG A 174 5.30 -9.88 -14.84
C ARG A 174 4.08 -9.87 -15.76
N LYS A 175 4.25 -9.49 -17.03
CA LYS A 175 3.14 -9.38 -17.98
C LYS A 175 2.46 -10.72 -18.21
N GLU A 176 3.24 -11.78 -18.39
CA GLU A 176 2.72 -13.13 -18.64
C GLU A 176 1.97 -13.68 -17.43
N GLU A 177 2.50 -13.49 -16.22
CA GLU A 177 1.84 -13.93 -14.99
C GLU A 177 0.55 -13.14 -14.71
N LEU A 178 0.54 -11.83 -15.01
CA LEU A 178 -0.68 -11.02 -14.91
C LEU A 178 -1.73 -11.43 -15.94
N GLU A 179 -1.34 -11.62 -17.20
CA GLU A 179 -2.24 -12.11 -18.25
C GLU A 179 -2.81 -13.48 -17.89
N ARG A 180 -1.97 -14.39 -17.38
CA ARG A 180 -2.42 -15.70 -16.91
C ARG A 180 -3.37 -15.58 -15.72
N LEU A 181 -3.05 -14.76 -14.73
CA LEU A 181 -3.91 -14.50 -13.57
C LEU A 181 -5.27 -13.97 -14.02
N HIS A 182 -5.30 -12.95 -14.87
CA HIS A 182 -6.52 -12.39 -15.42
C HIS A 182 -7.33 -13.43 -16.20
N GLY A 183 -6.69 -14.18 -17.10
CA GLY A 183 -7.36 -15.20 -17.91
C GLY A 183 -7.95 -16.36 -17.08
N LEU A 184 -7.30 -16.74 -15.98
CA LEU A 184 -7.85 -17.73 -15.03
C LEU A 184 -9.02 -17.16 -14.23
N CYS A 185 -8.89 -15.91 -13.78
CA CYS A 185 -9.94 -15.24 -13.03
C CYS A 185 -11.20 -14.97 -13.87
N GLU A 186 -11.06 -14.65 -15.16
CA GLU A 186 -12.19 -14.53 -16.10
C GLU A 186 -12.94 -15.86 -16.26
N LYS A 187 -12.24 -16.98 -16.15
CA LYS A 187 -12.82 -18.34 -16.17
C LYS A 187 -13.28 -18.79 -14.78
N GLU A 188 -13.21 -17.93 -13.77
CA GLU A 188 -13.61 -18.19 -12.38
C GLU A 188 -12.88 -19.39 -11.75
N VAL A 189 -11.66 -19.66 -12.23
CA VAL A 189 -10.79 -20.69 -11.69
C VAL A 189 -10.06 -20.13 -10.48
N ASN A 190 -10.17 -20.81 -9.33
CA ASN A 190 -9.45 -20.38 -8.13
C ASN A 190 -7.94 -20.41 -8.38
N VAL A 191 -7.21 -19.39 -7.94
CA VAL A 191 -5.78 -19.22 -8.25
C VAL A 191 -4.95 -19.22 -6.97
N LEU A 192 -3.81 -19.90 -7.02
CA LEU A 192 -2.79 -19.84 -5.98
C LEU A 192 -1.46 -19.33 -6.53
N LEU A 193 -1.04 -18.18 -6.03
CA LEU A 193 0.28 -17.60 -6.28
C LEU A 193 1.32 -18.20 -5.32
N LEU A 194 2.35 -18.81 -5.88
CA LEU A 194 3.43 -19.45 -5.14
C LEU A 194 4.76 -18.76 -5.40
N GLY A 195 5.64 -18.78 -4.41
CA GLY A 195 7.02 -18.31 -4.57
C GLY A 195 7.65 -17.84 -3.25
N PRO A 196 8.96 -17.63 -3.21
CA PRO A 196 9.67 -17.24 -1.99
C PRO A 196 9.22 -15.88 -1.46
N GLN A 197 9.66 -15.53 -0.25
CA GLN A 197 9.40 -14.21 0.34
C GLN A 197 9.97 -13.11 -0.57
N GLY A 198 9.26 -11.99 -0.66
CA GLY A 198 9.74 -10.82 -1.40
C GLY A 198 9.64 -10.90 -2.93
N ILE A 199 9.17 -12.02 -3.49
CA ILE A 199 9.09 -12.26 -4.95
C ILE A 199 8.06 -11.38 -5.70
N GLY A 200 7.17 -10.69 -4.98
CA GLY A 200 6.14 -9.82 -5.56
C GLY A 200 4.71 -10.38 -5.57
N LYS A 201 4.40 -11.41 -4.76
CA LYS A 201 3.03 -11.99 -4.66
C LYS A 201 1.97 -10.93 -4.31
N SER A 202 2.15 -10.21 -3.20
CA SER A 202 1.22 -9.16 -2.77
C SER A 202 1.11 -8.03 -3.80
N HIS A 203 2.22 -7.70 -4.47
CA HIS A 203 2.22 -6.71 -5.56
C HIS A 203 1.33 -7.14 -6.73
N LEU A 204 1.34 -8.41 -7.13
CA LEU A 204 0.41 -8.91 -8.15
C LEU A 204 -1.05 -8.85 -7.69
N LEU A 205 -1.33 -9.21 -6.43
CA LEU A 205 -2.67 -9.11 -5.85
C LEU A 205 -3.15 -7.65 -5.73
N ASP A 206 -2.24 -6.70 -5.51
CA ASP A 206 -2.51 -5.25 -5.47
C ASP A 206 -2.83 -4.66 -6.84
N ASN A 207 -2.24 -5.20 -7.91
CA ASN A 207 -2.52 -4.77 -9.28
C ASN A 207 -3.71 -5.51 -9.92
N TYR A 208 -4.22 -6.56 -9.27
CA TYR A 208 -5.42 -7.26 -9.72
C TYR A 208 -6.68 -6.46 -9.34
N HIS A 209 -7.48 -6.10 -10.35
CA HIS A 209 -8.71 -5.33 -10.20
C HIS A 209 -9.87 -6.03 -10.89
N ARG A 210 -10.92 -6.33 -10.11
CA ARG A 210 -12.23 -6.82 -10.57
C ARG A 210 -13.31 -6.17 -9.71
N ALA A 211 -14.54 -6.10 -10.22
CA ALA A 211 -15.69 -5.75 -9.39
C ALA A 211 -15.81 -6.76 -8.22
N ARG A 212 -16.14 -6.26 -7.02
CA ARG A 212 -16.51 -7.08 -5.84
C ARG A 212 -15.40 -8.00 -5.29
N ILE A 213 -14.23 -7.40 -5.01
CA ILE A 213 -13.14 -8.06 -4.28
C ILE A 213 -13.29 -7.82 -2.78
N ILE A 214 -13.21 -8.90 -2.00
CA ILE A 214 -13.11 -8.85 -0.53
C ILE A 214 -11.72 -9.36 -0.14
N ARG A 215 -10.93 -8.49 0.49
CA ARG A 215 -9.62 -8.85 1.01
C ARG A 215 -9.75 -9.37 2.42
N MET A 216 -9.10 -10.49 2.66
CA MET A 216 -9.20 -11.23 3.91
C MET A 216 -7.84 -11.26 4.59
N ASP A 217 -7.86 -10.96 5.90
CA ASP A 217 -6.70 -11.16 6.76
C ASP A 217 -6.43 -12.67 6.96
N ASP A 218 -5.27 -13.00 7.53
CA ASP A 218 -4.87 -14.39 7.78
C ASP A 218 -5.89 -15.17 8.66
N PHE A 219 -5.99 -16.49 8.43
CA PHE A 219 -6.84 -17.38 9.23
C PHE A 219 -6.24 -17.73 10.61
N ARG A 220 -5.42 -16.85 11.21
CA ARG A 220 -4.97 -17.06 12.59
C ARG A 220 -6.14 -16.98 13.57
N SER A 221 -7.15 -16.17 13.27
CA SER A 221 -8.43 -16.13 13.99
C SER A 221 -9.61 -16.32 13.04
N PRO A 222 -10.00 -17.57 12.74
CA PRO A 222 -10.96 -17.86 11.67
C PRO A 222 -12.34 -17.20 11.87
N LYS A 223 -12.79 -17.08 13.11
CA LYS A 223 -14.05 -16.41 13.45
C LYS A 223 -13.98 -14.90 13.21
N LYS A 224 -12.83 -14.27 13.48
CA LYS A 224 -12.62 -12.84 13.18
C LYS A 224 -12.59 -12.61 11.68
N THR A 225 -11.92 -13.49 10.94
CA THR A 225 -11.89 -13.47 9.47
C THR A 225 -13.32 -13.56 8.91
N LEU A 226 -14.12 -14.54 9.34
CA LEU A 226 -15.52 -14.70 8.90
C LEU A 226 -16.43 -13.53 9.33
N ALA A 227 -16.25 -12.99 10.53
CA ALA A 227 -16.98 -11.78 10.95
C ALA A 227 -16.64 -10.59 10.06
N GLY A 228 -15.37 -10.40 9.70
CA GLY A 228 -14.94 -9.37 8.74
C GLY A 228 -15.54 -9.55 7.34
N LEU A 229 -15.65 -10.80 6.87
CA LEU A 229 -16.34 -11.12 5.63
C LEU A 229 -17.81 -10.69 5.68
N LEU A 230 -18.54 -11.10 6.71
CA LEU A 230 -19.95 -10.75 6.88
C LEU A 230 -20.14 -9.23 6.97
N LEU A 231 -19.34 -8.53 7.79
CA LEU A 231 -19.39 -7.07 7.87
C LEU A 231 -19.18 -6.40 6.51
N THR A 232 -18.30 -6.96 5.67
CA THR A 232 -18.07 -6.43 4.32
C THR A 232 -19.24 -6.71 3.38
N LEU A 233 -19.88 -7.87 3.51
CA LEU A 233 -21.06 -8.24 2.70
C LEU A 233 -22.29 -7.40 3.03
N PHE A 234 -22.48 -7.06 4.30
CA PHE A 234 -23.61 -6.27 4.79
C PHE A 234 -23.29 -4.77 4.96
N ASP A 235 -22.24 -4.25 4.30
CA ASP A 235 -21.87 -2.83 4.32
C ASP A 235 -21.75 -2.21 5.74
N ASP A 236 -21.18 -2.98 6.68
CA ASP A 236 -21.05 -2.68 8.12
C ASP A 236 -22.39 -2.56 8.89
N ASP A 237 -23.50 -3.09 8.34
CA ASP A 237 -24.79 -3.22 9.02
C ASP A 237 -24.78 -4.38 10.03
N LYS A 238 -24.38 -4.02 11.25
CA LYS A 238 -24.29 -4.95 12.39
C LYS A 238 -25.66 -5.42 12.87
N ASP A 239 -26.71 -4.63 12.65
CA ASP A 239 -28.06 -4.96 13.11
C ASP A 239 -28.69 -6.05 12.23
N GLU A 240 -28.44 -6.00 10.91
CA GLU A 240 -28.88 -7.04 9.98
C GLU A 240 -28.14 -8.37 10.20
N ILE A 241 -26.82 -8.33 10.39
CA ILE A 241 -26.02 -9.51 10.76
C ILE A 241 -26.54 -10.14 12.06
N PHE A 242 -26.83 -9.31 13.06
CA PHE A 242 -27.31 -9.75 14.36
C PHE A 242 -28.69 -10.45 14.26
N ARG A 243 -29.63 -9.87 13.49
CA ARG A 243 -30.95 -10.47 13.23
C ARG A 243 -30.83 -11.86 12.59
N LEU A 244 -29.94 -12.01 11.60
CA LEU A 244 -29.73 -13.28 10.89
C LEU A 244 -29.01 -14.34 11.74
N LEU A 245 -28.17 -13.92 12.69
CA LEU A 245 -27.43 -14.83 13.56
C LEU A 245 -28.27 -15.36 14.73
N LEU A 246 -29.15 -14.54 15.32
CA LEU A 246 -29.74 -14.85 16.62
C LEU A 246 -31.27 -14.95 16.67
N GLU A 247 -32.01 -14.60 15.62
CA GLU A 247 -33.49 -14.58 15.62
C GLU A 247 -34.12 -13.82 16.83
N VAL A 248 -33.35 -13.01 17.57
CA VAL A 248 -33.76 -12.42 18.86
C VAL A 248 -33.09 -11.05 19.04
N GLU A 249 -33.80 -10.05 19.56
CA GLU A 249 -33.44 -8.61 19.66
C GLU A 249 -32.33 -8.22 20.68
N GLN A 250 -31.66 -9.16 21.35
CA GLN A 250 -30.77 -8.82 22.48
C GLN A 250 -29.32 -8.48 22.11
N ARG A 251 -29.01 -7.17 22.17
CA ARG A 251 -27.70 -6.57 21.88
C ARG A 251 -26.58 -6.99 22.83
N GLU A 252 -25.75 -7.95 22.42
CA GLU A 252 -24.37 -8.10 22.92
C GLU A 252 -23.36 -7.95 21.76
N GLN A 253 -22.10 -7.59 22.08
CA GLN A 253 -21.04 -7.33 21.10
C GLN A 253 -20.92 -8.44 20.03
N LEU A 254 -20.92 -8.06 18.75
CA LEU A 254 -20.83 -8.96 17.58
C LEU A 254 -19.67 -9.98 17.66
N GLU A 255 -18.56 -9.56 18.28
CA GLU A 255 -17.41 -10.43 18.53
C GLU A 255 -17.75 -11.61 19.47
N ARG A 256 -18.59 -11.39 20.50
CA ARG A 256 -19.06 -12.42 21.45
C ARG A 256 -20.03 -13.41 20.80
N ILE A 257 -20.85 -12.93 19.87
CA ILE A 257 -21.85 -13.74 19.16
C ILE A 257 -21.17 -14.59 18.10
N ALA A 258 -20.24 -14.02 17.31
CA ALA A 258 -19.37 -14.81 16.44
C ALA A 258 -18.53 -15.84 17.23
N THR A 259 -18.21 -15.58 18.50
CA THR A 259 -17.57 -16.59 19.37
C THR A 259 -18.52 -17.69 19.85
N LYS A 260 -19.82 -17.43 20.03
CA LYS A 260 -20.83 -18.43 20.40
C LYS A 260 -21.31 -19.26 19.20
N GLU A 261 -21.33 -18.67 18.00
CA GLU A 261 -21.81 -19.34 16.79
C GLU A 261 -20.84 -20.36 16.20
N SER A 262 -21.39 -21.35 15.50
CA SER A 262 -20.56 -22.33 14.81
C SER A 262 -19.94 -21.73 13.56
N ILE A 263 -18.67 -22.09 13.28
CA ILE A 263 -17.99 -21.70 12.04
C ILE A 263 -18.83 -22.11 10.81
N LYS A 264 -19.49 -23.27 10.89
CA LYS A 264 -20.35 -23.79 9.84
C LYS A 264 -21.50 -22.82 9.53
N ARG A 265 -22.20 -22.34 10.56
CA ARG A 265 -23.32 -21.39 10.42
C ARG A 265 -22.86 -20.05 9.83
N LEU A 266 -21.69 -19.55 10.25
CA LEU A 266 -21.11 -18.33 9.69
C LEU A 266 -20.79 -18.46 8.20
N CYS A 267 -20.28 -19.62 7.78
CA CYS A 267 -20.05 -19.90 6.36
C CYS A 267 -21.37 -20.01 5.57
N GLU A 268 -22.37 -20.71 6.11
CA GLU A 268 -23.70 -20.83 5.50
C GLU A 268 -24.33 -19.45 5.28
N LEU A 269 -24.30 -18.56 6.29
CA LEU A 269 -24.81 -17.20 6.15
C LEU A 269 -24.08 -16.39 5.07
N ALA A 270 -22.75 -16.52 4.96
CA ALA A 270 -21.99 -15.85 3.90
C ALA A 270 -22.36 -16.38 2.50
N ILE A 271 -22.65 -17.69 2.40
CA ILE A 271 -23.07 -18.33 1.15
C ILE A 271 -24.50 -17.89 0.79
N ASP A 272 -25.44 -17.95 1.73
CA ASP A 272 -26.85 -17.64 1.51
C ASP A 272 -27.10 -16.15 1.19
N SER A 273 -26.21 -15.27 1.66
CA SER A 273 -26.28 -13.82 1.38
C SER A 273 -25.73 -13.40 0.02
N THR A 274 -25.15 -14.32 -0.77
CA THR A 274 -24.47 -13.99 -2.02
C THR A 274 -24.80 -14.97 -3.15
N GLN A 275 -24.70 -14.53 -4.40
CA GLN A 275 -24.79 -15.44 -5.55
C GLN A 275 -23.47 -16.20 -5.77
N PRO A 276 -23.50 -17.42 -6.35
CA PRO A 276 -22.29 -18.14 -6.70
C PRO A 276 -21.37 -17.31 -7.59
N LYS A 277 -20.09 -17.27 -7.20
CA LYS A 277 -18.98 -16.55 -7.83
C LYS A 277 -19.18 -15.04 -7.97
N GLU A 278 -20.11 -14.47 -7.20
CA GLU A 278 -20.37 -13.03 -7.17
C GLU A 278 -19.18 -12.23 -6.61
N PHE A 279 -18.51 -12.77 -5.59
CA PHE A 279 -17.38 -12.12 -4.90
C PHE A 279 -16.09 -12.92 -5.06
N THR A 280 -14.98 -12.19 -5.20
CA THR A 280 -13.63 -12.76 -5.14
C THR A 280 -13.00 -12.53 -3.77
N LEU A 281 -12.67 -13.61 -3.07
CA LEU A 281 -11.91 -13.57 -1.82
C LEU A 281 -10.42 -13.58 -2.13
N VAL A 282 -9.70 -12.57 -1.64
CA VAL A 282 -8.25 -12.44 -1.82
C VAL A 282 -7.54 -12.64 -0.49
N PHE A 283 -6.62 -13.61 -0.45
CA PHE A 283 -5.79 -13.92 0.73
C PHE A 283 -4.31 -13.63 0.45
N ASP A 284 -3.72 -12.70 1.21
CA ASP A 284 -2.33 -12.27 1.00
C ASP A 284 -1.28 -13.31 1.44
N ASP A 285 -1.60 -14.14 2.45
CA ASP A 285 -0.71 -15.22 2.90
C ASP A 285 -1.51 -16.41 3.48
N LEU A 286 -1.46 -17.57 2.80
CA LEU A 286 -1.97 -18.85 3.26
C LEU A 286 -0.86 -19.83 3.70
N THR A 287 0.40 -19.39 3.81
CA THR A 287 1.53 -20.28 4.15
C THR A 287 1.32 -21.03 5.47
N ASP A 288 0.82 -20.34 6.49
CA ASP A 288 0.58 -20.87 7.83
C ASP A 288 -0.90 -21.16 8.09
N VAL A 289 -1.68 -21.48 7.04
CA VAL A 289 -3.09 -21.82 7.19
C VAL A 289 -3.24 -23.02 8.13
N THR A 290 -4.16 -22.89 9.09
CA THR A 290 -4.46 -23.97 10.05
C THR A 290 -5.40 -24.99 9.43
N LYS A 291 -5.46 -26.22 9.99
CA LYS A 291 -6.46 -27.22 9.58
C LYS A 291 -7.90 -26.69 9.64
N TYR A 292 -8.19 -25.78 10.57
CA TYR A 292 -9.48 -25.09 10.68
C TYR A 292 -9.70 -24.09 9.55
N GLY A 293 -8.69 -23.28 9.20
CA GLY A 293 -8.75 -22.38 8.04
C GLY A 293 -9.00 -23.14 6.74
N VAL A 294 -8.35 -24.30 6.55
CA VAL A 294 -8.58 -25.17 5.40
C VAL A 294 -10.04 -25.64 5.33
N ARG A 295 -10.66 -26.03 6.45
CA ARG A 295 -12.08 -26.41 6.47
C ARG A 295 -13.02 -25.27 6.06
N ILE A 296 -12.72 -24.04 6.43
CA ILE A 296 -13.51 -22.87 6.01
C ILE A 296 -13.34 -22.62 4.52
N LEU A 297 -12.09 -22.63 4.05
CA LEU A 297 -11.80 -22.47 2.63
C LEU A 297 -12.46 -23.57 1.78
N GLU A 298 -12.51 -24.81 2.27
CA GLU A 298 -13.28 -25.90 1.66
C GLU A 298 -14.77 -25.59 1.50
N MET A 299 -15.40 -25.02 2.53
CA MET A 299 -16.82 -24.65 2.46
C MET A 299 -17.05 -23.49 1.48
N LEU A 300 -16.13 -22.53 1.41
CA LEU A 300 -16.29 -21.31 0.63
C LEU A 300 -15.84 -21.45 -0.82
N LYS A 301 -14.87 -22.32 -1.16
CA LYS A 301 -14.19 -22.34 -2.48
C LYS A 301 -15.07 -22.66 -3.68
N ASN A 302 -16.23 -23.28 -3.46
CA ASN A 302 -17.19 -23.62 -4.51
C ASN A 302 -18.17 -22.47 -4.76
N HIS A 303 -18.49 -21.68 -3.73
CA HIS A 303 -19.39 -20.53 -3.84
C HIS A 303 -18.63 -19.25 -4.17
N PHE A 304 -17.52 -18.97 -3.51
CA PHE A 304 -16.69 -17.80 -3.76
C PHE A 304 -15.58 -18.12 -4.76
N HIS A 305 -15.18 -17.13 -5.56
CA HIS A 305 -13.93 -17.22 -6.33
C HIS A 305 -12.77 -16.87 -5.39
N ILE A 306 -11.71 -17.67 -5.35
CA ILE A 306 -10.61 -17.48 -4.40
C ILE A 306 -9.29 -17.24 -5.14
N ILE A 307 -8.61 -16.17 -4.77
CA ILE A 307 -7.22 -15.92 -5.14
C ILE A 307 -6.41 -15.88 -3.85
N ALA A 308 -5.34 -16.66 -3.79
CA ALA A 308 -4.50 -16.70 -2.61
C ALA A 308 -3.02 -16.64 -2.97
N ALA A 309 -2.21 -16.14 -2.04
CA ALA A 309 -0.76 -16.20 -2.11
C ALA A 309 -0.20 -17.07 -0.98
N ALA A 310 0.86 -17.82 -1.25
CA ALA A 310 1.59 -18.58 -0.24
C ALA A 310 3.07 -18.70 -0.61
N ARG A 311 3.93 -18.90 0.39
CA ARG A 311 5.35 -19.21 0.18
C ARG A 311 5.55 -20.65 -0.28
N ARG A 312 4.86 -21.54 0.43
CA ARG A 312 4.81 -22.97 0.19
C ARG A 312 3.49 -23.50 0.71
N ILE A 313 3.11 -24.68 0.27
CA ILE A 313 1.94 -25.39 0.75
C ILE A 313 2.42 -26.65 1.46
N LYS A 314 1.90 -26.93 2.64
CA LYS A 314 2.14 -28.21 3.30
C LYS A 314 1.42 -29.32 2.53
N ILE A 315 2.07 -30.47 2.37
CA ILE A 315 1.54 -31.63 1.64
C ILE A 315 0.16 -32.06 2.20
N GLU A 316 -0.05 -31.91 3.52
CA GLU A 316 -1.33 -32.19 4.20
C GLU A 316 -2.52 -31.34 3.73
N HIS A 317 -2.31 -30.30 2.93
CA HIS A 317 -3.36 -29.43 2.39
C HIS A 317 -3.53 -29.57 0.88
N ALA A 318 -2.82 -30.51 0.24
CA ALA A 318 -2.83 -30.69 -1.22
C ALA A 318 -4.23 -31.03 -1.77
N THR A 319 -5.02 -31.81 -1.03
CA THR A 319 -6.38 -32.20 -1.43
C THR A 319 -7.30 -31.00 -1.56
N PHE A 320 -7.13 -30.00 -0.69
CA PHE A 320 -7.95 -28.79 -0.69
C PHE A 320 -7.73 -27.94 -1.94
N LEU A 321 -6.48 -27.92 -2.40
CA LEU A 321 -6.00 -27.13 -3.52
C LEU A 321 -6.18 -27.82 -4.87
N SER A 322 -6.87 -28.96 -4.90
CA SER A 322 -7.15 -29.70 -6.14
C SER A 322 -7.90 -28.86 -7.18
N ASN A 323 -8.68 -27.88 -6.73
CA ASN A 323 -9.42 -26.95 -7.59
C ASN A 323 -8.72 -25.57 -7.74
N PHE A 324 -7.45 -25.45 -7.35
CA PHE A 324 -6.67 -24.23 -7.51
C PHE A 324 -5.64 -24.41 -8.63
N GLU A 325 -5.65 -23.49 -9.58
CA GLU A 325 -4.59 -23.36 -10.57
C GLU A 325 -3.39 -22.66 -9.93
N ARG A 326 -2.19 -23.22 -10.15
CA ARG A 326 -0.95 -22.71 -9.54
C ARG A 326 -0.19 -21.81 -10.50
N ILE A 327 0.17 -20.62 -10.02
CA ILE A 327 1.10 -19.71 -10.69
C ILE A 327 2.33 -19.58 -9.80
N GLU A 328 3.44 -20.15 -10.24
CA GLU A 328 4.72 -20.04 -9.55
C GLU A 328 5.49 -18.82 -10.06
N LEU A 329 5.78 -17.89 -9.16
CA LEU A 329 6.52 -16.68 -9.46
C LEU A 329 8.02 -16.95 -9.41
N GLN A 330 8.69 -16.73 -10.53
CA GLN A 330 10.15 -16.76 -10.64
C GLN A 330 10.76 -15.43 -10.24
N PRO A 331 12.07 -15.26 -10.02
CA PRO A 331 12.67 -13.93 -9.89
C PRO A 331 12.46 -13.08 -11.15
N LEU A 332 12.53 -11.75 -11.01
CA LEU A 332 12.51 -10.86 -12.18
C LEU A 332 13.71 -11.14 -13.07
N SER A 333 13.53 -11.00 -14.38
CA SER A 333 14.63 -11.07 -15.33
C SER A 333 15.63 -9.93 -15.09
N ARG A 334 16.85 -10.07 -15.61
CA ARG A 334 17.86 -9.01 -15.51
C ARG A 334 17.36 -7.67 -16.06
N PRO A 335 16.78 -7.58 -17.28
CA PRO A 335 16.26 -6.31 -17.80
C PRO A 335 15.22 -5.65 -16.88
N GLU A 336 14.27 -6.44 -16.36
CA GLU A 336 13.24 -5.96 -15.43
C GLU A 336 13.84 -5.49 -14.10
N THR A 337 14.84 -6.19 -13.59
CA THR A 337 15.53 -5.82 -12.35
C THR A 337 16.29 -4.51 -12.49
N LEU A 338 17.02 -4.33 -13.61
CA LEU A 338 17.74 -3.09 -13.90
C LEU A 338 16.76 -1.92 -14.09
N GLU A 339 15.62 -2.16 -14.76
CA GLU A 339 14.55 -1.17 -14.89
C GLU A 339 13.99 -0.77 -13.52
N MET A 340 13.70 -1.74 -12.65
CA MET A 340 13.20 -1.49 -11.30
C MET A 340 14.19 -0.68 -10.47
N ALA A 341 15.46 -1.10 -10.45
CA ALA A 341 16.53 -0.41 -9.74
C ALA A 341 16.74 1.03 -10.26
N SER A 342 16.70 1.21 -11.58
CA SER A 342 16.84 2.52 -12.22
C SER A 342 15.72 3.47 -11.80
N ARG A 343 14.46 3.00 -11.80
CA ARG A 343 13.30 3.80 -11.37
C ARG A 343 13.37 4.16 -9.89
N LEU A 344 13.79 3.22 -9.03
CA LEU A 344 13.95 3.47 -7.59
C LEU A 344 15.07 4.48 -7.29
N ALA A 345 16.16 4.45 -8.07
CA ALA A 345 17.33 5.30 -7.85
C ALA A 345 17.16 6.74 -8.36
N GLN A 346 16.09 7.04 -9.12
CA GLN A 346 15.83 8.40 -9.66
C GLN A 346 15.98 9.54 -8.64
N PRO A 347 15.53 9.44 -7.38
CA PRO A 347 15.66 10.53 -6.40
C PRO A 347 17.10 10.88 -6.03
N PHE A 348 18.07 10.00 -6.32
CA PHE A 348 19.46 10.18 -5.92
C PHE A 348 20.47 9.80 -7.00
N MET A 349 20.03 9.70 -8.24
CA MET A 349 20.85 9.32 -9.40
C MET A 349 22.11 10.20 -9.54
N GLU A 350 22.01 11.50 -9.23
CA GLU A 350 23.14 12.45 -9.26
C GLU A 350 24.24 12.14 -8.23
N ARG A 351 23.95 11.33 -7.20
CA ARG A 351 24.92 10.93 -6.16
C ARG A 351 25.64 9.61 -6.49
N ILE A 352 25.30 8.97 -7.61
CA ILE A 352 25.88 7.70 -8.03
C ILE A 352 27.02 8.00 -9.00
N GLU A 353 28.24 7.58 -8.66
CA GLU A 353 29.43 7.84 -9.50
C GLU A 353 29.38 7.06 -10.82
N ASP A 354 29.09 5.76 -10.73
CA ASP A 354 28.94 4.87 -11.87
C ASP A 354 27.58 4.16 -11.80
N PHE A 355 26.66 4.62 -12.66
CA PHE A 355 25.30 4.10 -12.69
C PHE A 355 25.22 2.68 -13.26
N GLU A 356 26.05 2.33 -14.23
CA GLU A 356 26.05 0.98 -14.81
C GLU A 356 26.62 -0.03 -13.81
N ALA A 357 27.71 0.31 -13.13
CA ALA A 357 28.27 -0.51 -12.07
C ALA A 357 27.29 -0.68 -10.91
N PHE A 358 26.58 0.38 -10.51
CA PHE A 358 25.50 0.32 -9.53
C PHE A 358 24.40 -0.66 -9.95
N LEU A 359 23.88 -0.55 -11.18
CA LEU A 359 22.79 -1.42 -11.64
C LEU A 359 23.23 -2.89 -11.71
N ASN A 360 24.42 -3.16 -12.23
CA ASN A 360 24.99 -4.51 -12.26
C ASN A 360 25.20 -5.05 -10.84
N TRP A 361 25.68 -4.23 -9.92
CA TRP A 361 25.86 -4.60 -8.53
C TRP A 361 24.53 -4.94 -7.85
N VAL A 362 23.47 -4.15 -8.08
CA VAL A 362 22.12 -4.45 -7.58
C VAL A 362 21.63 -5.81 -8.10
N TRP A 363 21.83 -6.10 -9.39
CA TRP A 363 21.46 -7.40 -9.96
C TRP A 363 22.20 -8.57 -9.27
N GLU A 364 23.53 -8.48 -9.16
CA GLU A 364 24.35 -9.55 -8.57
C GLU A 364 24.00 -9.85 -7.11
N ASN A 365 23.59 -8.83 -6.34
CA ASN A 365 23.26 -8.99 -4.92
C ASN A 365 21.78 -9.33 -4.65
N THR A 366 20.88 -9.16 -5.62
CA THR A 366 19.44 -9.39 -5.43
C THR A 366 18.90 -10.57 -6.21
N GLN A 367 19.59 -10.98 -7.28
CA GLN A 367 19.21 -12.08 -8.16
C GLN A 367 17.75 -11.96 -8.64
N GLY A 368 17.29 -10.72 -8.84
CA GLY A 368 15.95 -10.41 -9.32
C GLY A 368 14.81 -10.52 -8.30
N ILE A 369 15.10 -10.64 -7.00
CA ILE A 369 14.06 -10.62 -5.95
C ILE A 369 13.63 -9.16 -5.68
N PRO A 370 12.39 -8.75 -5.99
CA PRO A 370 11.96 -7.36 -5.92
C PRO A 370 12.13 -6.70 -4.55
N LEU A 371 11.81 -7.42 -3.46
CA LEU A 371 11.96 -6.90 -2.10
C LEU A 371 13.40 -6.49 -1.80
N PHE A 372 14.37 -7.34 -2.18
CA PHE A 372 15.79 -7.06 -1.95
C PHE A 372 16.26 -5.89 -2.80
N VAL A 373 15.75 -5.75 -4.03
CA VAL A 373 16.02 -4.57 -4.88
C VAL A 373 15.56 -3.30 -4.18
N VAL A 374 14.33 -3.27 -3.65
CA VAL A 374 13.81 -2.10 -2.91
C VAL A 374 14.68 -1.79 -1.70
N GLU A 375 14.91 -2.76 -0.81
CA GLU A 375 15.66 -2.56 0.43
C GLU A 375 17.09 -2.06 0.18
N LEU A 376 17.76 -2.64 -0.80
CA LEU A 376 19.14 -2.32 -1.14
C LEU A 376 19.25 -0.94 -1.79
N VAL A 377 18.35 -0.60 -2.73
CA VAL A 377 18.36 0.72 -3.37
C VAL A 377 17.95 1.82 -2.38
N GLU A 378 16.98 1.58 -1.52
CA GLU A 378 16.61 2.52 -0.44
C GLU A 378 17.73 2.74 0.55
N ARG A 379 18.49 1.69 0.89
CA ARG A 379 19.65 1.79 1.76
C ARG A 379 20.74 2.65 1.13
N LEU A 380 21.12 2.36 -0.12
CA LEU A 380 22.11 3.16 -0.85
C LEU A 380 21.65 4.61 -1.06
N GLY A 381 20.34 4.84 -1.18
CA GLY A 381 19.78 6.18 -1.23
C GLY A 381 20.02 7.03 0.03
N LYS A 382 20.40 6.42 1.16
CA LYS A 382 20.78 7.14 2.39
C LYS A 382 22.24 7.58 2.40
N GLU A 383 23.09 6.97 1.57
CA GLU A 383 24.52 7.29 1.50
C GLU A 383 24.74 8.66 0.83
N PRO A 384 25.69 9.48 1.31
CA PRO A 384 25.93 10.81 0.75
C PRO A 384 26.44 10.75 -0.70
N ILE A 385 27.24 9.74 -1.02
CA ILE A 385 27.76 9.42 -2.37
C ILE A 385 27.76 7.89 -2.49
N VAL A 386 27.34 7.38 -3.64
CA VAL A 386 27.37 5.95 -3.95
C VAL A 386 28.55 5.70 -4.90
N SER A 387 29.72 5.45 -4.31
CA SER A 387 30.96 5.07 -5.01
C SER A 387 31.12 3.55 -5.09
N LEU A 388 32.08 3.09 -5.88
CA LEU A 388 32.43 1.65 -5.95
C LEU A 388 32.86 1.08 -4.60
N GLU A 389 33.51 1.88 -3.75
CA GLU A 389 33.93 1.48 -2.40
C GLU A 389 32.71 1.23 -1.49
N VAL A 390 31.73 2.13 -1.50
CA VAL A 390 30.47 1.98 -0.75
C VAL A 390 29.71 0.73 -1.18
N LEU A 391 29.67 0.44 -2.49
CA LEU A 391 29.06 -0.79 -3.00
C LEU A 391 29.76 -2.06 -2.47
N GLN A 392 31.07 -2.02 -2.27
CA GLN A 392 31.80 -3.16 -1.68
C GLN A 392 31.48 -3.35 -0.19
N GLU A 393 31.32 -2.26 0.57
CA GLU A 393 31.02 -2.33 2.01
C GLU A 393 29.62 -2.88 2.31
N VAL A 394 28.61 -2.53 1.50
CA VAL A 394 27.21 -2.93 1.74
C VAL A 394 26.99 -4.45 1.59
N ARG A 395 27.89 -5.18 0.90
CA ARG A 395 27.85 -6.66 0.76
C ARG A 395 27.70 -7.41 2.09
N HIS A 396 28.21 -6.87 3.19
CA HIS A 396 28.33 -7.63 4.44
C HIS A 396 27.02 -7.90 5.20
N THR A 397 25.87 -7.42 4.72
CA THR A 397 24.63 -7.38 5.52
C THR A 397 23.36 -7.87 4.83
N ALA A 398 23.29 -7.93 3.49
CA ALA A 398 22.03 -8.24 2.79
C ALA A 398 21.83 -9.72 2.42
N SER A 399 22.88 -10.55 2.47
CA SER A 399 22.85 -11.95 2.02
C SER A 399 23.47 -12.89 3.04
N LYS A 400 22.93 -12.93 4.26
CA LYS A 400 23.15 -14.08 5.14
C LYS A 400 21.87 -14.90 5.20
N SER A 401 21.99 -16.17 4.80
CA SER A 401 20.97 -17.18 5.01
C SER A 401 20.53 -17.16 6.47
N GLU A 402 19.22 -17.07 6.73
CA GLU A 402 18.67 -17.28 8.06
C GLU A 402 19.09 -18.68 8.54
N ILE A 403 20.02 -18.75 9.49
CA ILE A 403 20.38 -20.00 10.14
C ILE A 403 19.32 -20.24 11.21
N ASP A 404 18.52 -21.29 11.03
CA ASP A 404 17.56 -21.71 12.06
C ASP A 404 18.31 -22.31 13.25
N PHE A 405 18.60 -21.48 14.26
CA PHE A 405 19.25 -21.90 15.49
C PHE A 405 18.36 -22.76 16.40
N SER A 406 17.09 -23.01 16.03
CA SER A 406 16.19 -23.83 16.84
C SER A 406 16.75 -25.24 17.06
N ILE A 407 17.29 -25.88 16.01
CA ILE A 407 17.82 -27.24 16.10
C ILE A 407 19.07 -27.28 17.01
N PRO A 408 20.14 -26.47 16.79
CA PRO A 408 21.29 -26.42 17.69
C PRO A 408 20.93 -26.12 19.14
N LEU A 409 20.01 -25.18 19.39
CA LEU A 409 19.59 -24.83 20.75
C LEU A 409 18.78 -25.95 21.41
N ILE A 410 17.88 -26.62 20.69
CA ILE A 410 17.16 -27.79 21.22
C ILE A 410 18.14 -28.89 21.61
N VAL A 411 19.15 -29.16 20.77
CA VAL A 411 20.19 -30.15 21.09
C VAL A 411 20.98 -29.72 22.33
N ALA A 412 21.44 -28.47 22.40
CA ALA A 412 22.19 -27.95 23.54
C ALA A 412 21.39 -28.01 24.86
N PHE A 413 20.13 -27.59 24.85
CA PHE A 413 19.27 -27.67 26.04
C PHE A 413 18.91 -29.11 26.40
N SER A 414 18.71 -30.00 25.42
CA SER A 414 18.48 -31.43 25.67
C SER A 414 19.69 -32.09 26.32
N SER A 415 20.91 -31.76 25.85
CA SER A 415 22.16 -32.24 26.44
C SER A 415 22.35 -31.74 27.88
N LEU A 416 22.05 -30.46 28.14
CA LEU A 416 22.11 -29.91 29.50
C LEU A 416 21.05 -30.52 30.42
N MET A 417 19.84 -30.80 29.91
CA MET A 417 18.79 -31.48 30.67
C MET A 417 19.19 -32.92 31.02
N ALA A 418 19.90 -33.63 30.14
CA ALA A 418 20.40 -34.97 30.42
C ALA A 418 21.37 -35.00 31.62
N LEU A 419 22.14 -33.93 31.84
CA LEU A 419 23.00 -33.79 33.03
C LEU A 419 22.21 -33.83 34.35
N ARG A 420 20.92 -33.47 34.33
CA ARG A 420 20.05 -33.62 35.50
C ARG A 420 19.92 -35.08 35.94
N TYR A 421 19.86 -35.99 34.98
CA TYR A 421 19.65 -37.42 35.22
C TYR A 421 20.98 -38.16 35.38
N MET A 422 22.00 -37.81 34.60
CA MET A 422 23.34 -38.40 34.74
C MET A 422 24.08 -37.92 35.99
N GLY A 423 23.72 -36.75 36.52
CA GLY A 423 24.34 -36.19 37.71
C GLY A 423 24.22 -37.07 38.96
N SER A 424 23.25 -37.99 39.03
CA SER A 424 23.15 -38.94 40.15
C SER A 424 24.26 -40.00 40.16
N GLU A 425 24.90 -40.26 39.02
CA GLU A 425 25.98 -41.26 38.90
C GLU A 425 27.39 -40.66 39.04
N LEU A 426 27.52 -39.33 38.95
CA LEU A 426 28.82 -38.62 38.85
C LEU A 426 29.41 -38.14 40.19
N GLY A 427 29.09 -38.79 41.31
CA GLY A 427 29.78 -38.57 42.60
C GLY A 427 29.82 -37.10 43.09
N HIS A 428 31.01 -36.60 43.45
CA HIS A 428 31.25 -35.38 44.24
C HIS A 428 30.68 -34.06 43.68
N HIS A 429 30.20 -34.02 42.43
CA HIS A 429 29.57 -32.83 41.82
C HIS A 429 28.09 -33.02 41.45
N SER A 430 27.43 -34.07 41.97
CA SER A 430 26.04 -34.41 41.64
C SER A 430 25.01 -33.29 41.86
N GLY A 431 25.26 -32.40 42.81
CA GLY A 431 24.41 -31.23 43.08
C GLY A 431 24.49 -30.16 41.99
N ALA A 432 25.69 -29.89 41.49
CA ALA A 432 25.91 -28.89 40.44
C ALA A 432 25.29 -29.30 39.11
N PHE A 433 25.43 -30.58 38.72
CA PHE A 433 24.82 -31.11 37.50
C PHE A 433 23.29 -31.14 37.55
N ARG A 434 22.71 -31.49 38.71
CA ARG A 434 21.25 -31.43 38.93
C ARG A 434 20.73 -30.00 38.86
N LEU A 435 21.46 -29.02 39.39
CA LEU A 435 21.11 -27.61 39.30
C LEU A 435 21.20 -27.08 37.87
N LEU A 436 22.29 -27.37 37.15
CA LEU A 436 22.48 -26.94 35.76
C LEU A 436 21.42 -27.54 34.83
N GLY A 437 21.12 -28.84 34.97
CA GLY A 437 20.06 -29.48 34.20
C GLY A 437 18.65 -29.03 34.60
N GLY A 438 18.43 -28.68 35.87
CA GLY A 438 17.20 -28.05 36.35
C GLY A 438 16.98 -26.65 35.77
N LEU A 439 18.03 -25.82 35.75
CA LEU A 439 18.03 -24.50 35.10
C LEU A 439 17.78 -24.62 33.59
N ALA A 440 18.42 -25.57 32.92
CA ALA A 440 18.18 -25.83 31.49
C ALA A 440 16.72 -26.24 31.21
N LEU A 441 16.10 -27.05 32.08
CA LEU A 441 14.68 -27.40 31.97
C LEU A 441 13.77 -26.17 32.13
N ILE A 442 14.03 -25.31 33.12
CA ILE A 442 13.26 -24.07 33.32
C ILE A 442 13.38 -23.20 32.07
N VAL A 443 14.60 -22.98 31.58
CA VAL A 443 14.84 -22.21 30.36
C VAL A 443 14.13 -22.87 29.18
N ALA A 444 14.15 -24.20 29.03
CA ALA A 444 13.45 -24.91 27.96
C ALA A 444 11.92 -24.72 28.01
N ILE A 445 11.30 -24.68 29.20
CA ILE A 445 9.85 -24.44 29.35
C ILE A 445 9.48 -23.03 28.87
N PHE A 446 10.28 -22.02 29.22
CA PHE A 446 10.08 -20.64 28.76
C PHE A 446 10.63 -20.38 27.35
N SER A 447 11.47 -21.29 26.85
CA SER A 447 12.14 -21.15 25.57
C SER A 447 11.14 -21.07 24.44
N ARG A 448 9.98 -21.74 24.51
CA ARG A 448 8.98 -21.67 23.42
C ARG A 448 8.49 -20.25 23.13
N ARG A 449 8.39 -19.39 24.16
CA ARG A 449 8.10 -17.96 24.00
C ARG A 449 9.32 -17.17 23.51
N ILE A 450 10.52 -17.51 24.02
CA ILE A 450 11.79 -16.89 23.64
C ILE A 450 12.13 -17.20 22.16
N PHE A 451 11.96 -18.44 21.70
CA PHE A 451 12.14 -18.90 20.33
C PHE A 451 11.14 -18.25 19.38
N GLN A 452 9.87 -18.06 19.78
CA GLN A 452 8.91 -17.28 18.99
C GLN A 452 9.31 -15.81 18.85
N ALA A 453 9.98 -15.24 19.85
CA ALA A 453 10.53 -13.87 19.81
C ALA A 453 11.86 -13.77 19.04
N LEU A 454 12.72 -14.79 19.12
CA LEU A 454 14.01 -14.89 18.43
C LEU A 454 13.88 -15.29 16.95
N LYS A 455 12.77 -15.93 16.55
CA LYS A 455 12.45 -16.21 15.14
C LYS A 455 12.35 -14.95 14.26
N ARG A 456 12.48 -13.76 14.83
CA ARG A 456 12.30 -12.46 14.17
C ARG A 456 13.43 -11.46 14.42
N ARG A 457 14.64 -11.89 14.81
CA ARG A 457 15.76 -10.94 14.95
C ARG A 457 17.06 -11.47 14.35
N PHE A 458 17.35 -10.89 13.19
CA PHE A 458 18.64 -10.61 12.54
C PHE A 458 19.66 -11.74 12.41
N VAL A 459 20.14 -11.90 11.17
CA VAL A 459 21.41 -11.25 10.82
C VAL A 459 21.16 -10.23 9.71
#